data_AF-A0A087XB21-F1
#
_entry.id   AF-A0A087XB21-F1
#
_cell.length_a   1.000
_cell.length_b   1.000
_cell.length_c   1.000
_cell.angle_alpha   90.00
_cell.angle_beta   90.00
_cell.angle_gamma   90.00
#
_symmetry.space_group_name_H-M   'P 1'
#
loop_
_entity.id
_entity.type
_entity.pdbx_description
1 polymer ?
#
loop_
_entity_poly.entity_id
_entity_poly.type
_entity_poly.pdbx_seq_one_letter_code
_entity_poly.pdbx_strand_id
1 'polypeptide(L)'
;MADKSCKIKDKAVISEAKKRPSSSTESAKKVEAKPKERCNSSPTKKHIDDIYAKEEEYKLLNAELEAKTSELVRQAEQLMREQSEVLSYPLSNEFTVETEGGDGFRNSKSQPKAAQDPGMKVSKKRVTSTTQSKHAGKQEKKPQLKTATSKDSRDDEAILNKADIFLAKTILGLQEIDCGQENIVDSAEDYGGLAVSDAQTRVLKAKLRIMQEEIDTLSSDYHKKEEENSKLAAKIKELEEDRVRLQRTINIHQTQTEKQKALAEESARKCDDLQLQVSALNKEVETLTRSQKQAAFIHSTVEVRLNRAVEEAERLKSQLAKTKQINKDKISEEQQSKESLLAENQILKKQKTELIAGFKKQLKLIDILKRQKMHFEAAKLLSFAEEEFMKALDWGKS
;
A
#
# COMPACT_ATOMS: atom_id res chain seq x y z
N MET A 1 -28.24 62.22 -21.98
CA MET A 1 -27.39 63.17 -22.76
C MET A 1 -26.49 62.36 -23.69
N ALA A 2 -25.88 63.02 -24.69
CA ALA A 2 -24.98 62.50 -25.73
C ALA A 2 -24.21 61.20 -25.38
N ASP A 3 -24.24 60.14 -26.21
CA ASP A 3 -23.74 60.01 -27.60
C ASP A 3 -22.22 59.94 -27.75
N LYS A 4 -21.73 58.75 -28.14
CA LYS A 4 -20.81 58.43 -29.28
C LYS A 4 -20.58 56.90 -29.29
N SER A 5 -20.84 56.10 -30.34
CA SER A 5 -20.47 56.20 -31.78
C SER A 5 -18.97 55.92 -32.01
N CYS A 6 -18.50 55.04 -32.92
CA CYS A 6 -19.12 54.06 -33.82
C CYS A 6 -18.07 52.97 -34.20
N LYS A 7 -18.40 51.67 -34.26
CA LYS A 7 -18.82 50.84 -35.43
C LYS A 7 -17.76 50.49 -36.52
N ILE A 8 -17.41 49.18 -36.56
CA ILE A 8 -17.16 48.27 -37.72
C ILE A 8 -16.02 48.59 -38.73
N LYS A 9 -15.03 47.68 -38.90
CA LYS A 9 -14.93 46.76 -40.09
C LYS A 9 -13.69 45.86 -40.15
N ASP A 10 -13.90 44.73 -40.81
CA ASP A 10 -13.02 43.57 -41.00
C ASP A 10 -12.05 43.75 -42.18
N LYS A 11 -11.00 42.91 -42.23
CA LYS A 11 -10.50 42.31 -43.48
C LYS A 11 -9.56 41.13 -43.24
N ALA A 12 -9.55 40.16 -44.15
CA ALA A 12 -8.71 38.98 -44.13
C ALA A 12 -7.85 38.87 -45.41
N VAL A 13 -6.62 38.37 -45.25
CA VAL A 13 -5.68 37.90 -46.30
C VAL A 13 -4.89 36.76 -45.62
N ILE A 14 -5.11 35.48 -45.96
CA ILE A 14 -4.63 34.74 -47.15
C ILE A 14 -3.10 34.51 -47.14
N SER A 15 -2.72 33.28 -47.43
CA SER A 15 -1.38 32.70 -47.37
C SER A 15 -0.56 32.86 -48.66
N GLU A 16 0.77 32.72 -48.55
CA GLU A 16 1.53 31.82 -49.42
C GLU A 16 2.91 31.48 -48.81
N ALA A 17 3.56 30.42 -49.33
CA ALA A 17 4.89 29.99 -48.95
C ALA A 17 5.72 29.60 -50.18
N LYS A 18 7.04 29.84 -50.20
CA LYS A 18 7.97 29.22 -51.18
C LYS A 18 9.47 29.28 -50.80
N LYS A 19 10.14 28.15 -51.09
CA LYS A 19 11.51 27.96 -51.63
C LYS A 19 12.78 28.30 -50.81
N ARG A 20 13.59 27.24 -50.59
CA ARG A 20 15.08 27.25 -50.71
C ARG A 20 15.51 27.26 -52.19
N PRO A 21 16.70 27.80 -52.52
CA PRO A 21 17.83 27.00 -53.04
C PRO A 21 19.22 27.53 -52.55
N SER A 22 20.42 27.00 -52.88
CA SER A 22 20.91 25.62 -53.12
C SER A 22 22.47 25.62 -53.23
N SER A 23 23.13 24.49 -52.86
CA SER A 23 24.48 24.04 -53.31
C SER A 23 25.71 24.98 -53.00
N SER A 24 27.00 24.63 -53.19
CA SER A 24 27.72 23.41 -53.66
C SER A 24 29.23 23.47 -53.29
N THR A 25 29.89 22.31 -53.07
CA THR A 25 31.34 21.97 -53.31
C THR A 25 32.48 22.91 -52.81
N GLU A 26 33.67 22.49 -52.34
CA GLU A 26 34.38 21.19 -52.18
C GLU A 26 35.45 21.39 -51.05
N SER A 27 36.56 20.65 -50.79
CA SER A 27 37.28 19.50 -51.39
C SER A 27 37.87 18.57 -50.30
N ALA A 28 39.05 17.95 -50.50
CA ALA A 28 39.63 16.96 -49.56
C ALA A 28 41.18 16.93 -49.49
N LYS A 29 41.76 16.64 -48.30
CA LYS A 29 42.63 15.45 -48.10
C LYS A 29 42.97 15.07 -46.65
N LYS A 30 43.08 13.75 -46.48
CA LYS A 30 43.31 12.87 -45.31
C LYS A 30 44.55 13.15 -44.44
N VAL A 31 44.39 13.02 -43.11
CA VAL A 31 45.40 12.54 -42.13
C VAL A 31 44.68 11.58 -41.16
N GLU A 32 45.38 10.63 -40.53
CA GLU A 32 44.78 9.41 -39.95
C GLU A 32 45.46 8.95 -38.64
N ALA A 33 44.71 8.86 -37.52
CA ALA A 33 45.18 8.20 -36.27
C ALA A 33 44.09 7.90 -35.21
N LYS A 34 43.57 6.65 -35.21
CA LYS A 34 43.01 5.87 -34.07
C LYS A 34 41.83 6.43 -33.21
N PRO A 35 41.11 5.58 -32.44
CA PRO A 35 39.75 5.87 -31.97
C PRO A 35 39.67 6.52 -30.58
N LYS A 36 38.52 7.12 -30.30
CA LYS A 36 38.00 7.37 -28.94
C LYS A 36 36.61 6.76 -28.79
N GLU A 37 36.25 6.44 -27.54
CA GLU A 37 35.07 5.64 -27.20
C GLU A 37 33.74 6.37 -27.45
N ARG A 38 32.66 5.60 -27.52
CA ARG A 38 31.32 6.09 -27.90
C ARG A 38 30.81 7.10 -26.88
N CYS A 39 30.29 8.23 -27.36
CA CYS A 39 29.57 9.18 -26.53
C CYS A 39 28.31 8.55 -25.92
N ASN A 40 27.99 8.95 -24.69
CA ASN A 40 26.68 8.69 -24.10
C ASN A 40 25.60 9.32 -25.00
N SER A 41 24.70 8.49 -25.53
CA SER A 41 23.64 8.96 -26.43
C SER A 41 22.53 9.62 -25.63
N SER A 42 22.28 10.91 -25.86
CA SER A 42 21.01 11.55 -25.51
C SER A 42 19.85 10.74 -26.09
N PRO A 43 18.69 10.62 -25.40
CA PRO A 43 17.55 9.88 -25.92
C PRO A 43 17.16 10.40 -27.31
N THR A 44 17.20 9.52 -28.32
CA THR A 44 16.74 9.89 -29.66
C THR A 44 15.24 10.14 -29.61
N LYS A 45 14.72 11.06 -30.44
CA LYS A 45 13.31 11.50 -30.36
C LYS A 45 12.31 10.33 -30.32
N LYS A 46 12.56 9.29 -31.13
CA LYS A 46 11.78 8.04 -31.17
C LYS A 46 11.63 7.32 -29.82
N HIS A 47 12.61 7.42 -28.93
CA HIS A 47 12.57 6.84 -27.58
C HIS A 47 11.71 7.68 -26.62
N ILE A 48 11.55 8.97 -26.88
CA ILE A 48 10.62 9.84 -26.15
C ILE A 48 9.19 9.55 -26.65
N ASP A 49 9.03 9.45 -27.98
CA ASP A 49 7.76 9.10 -28.63
C ASP A 49 7.26 7.70 -28.16
N ASP A 50 8.15 6.71 -28.02
CA ASP A 50 7.84 5.35 -27.49
C ASP A 50 7.49 5.32 -25.99
N ILE A 51 8.05 6.23 -25.19
CA ILE A 51 7.66 6.38 -23.77
C ILE A 51 6.24 6.95 -23.68
N TYR A 52 5.91 7.99 -24.46
CA TYR A 52 4.57 8.58 -24.44
C TYR A 52 3.48 7.60 -24.91
N ALA A 53 3.76 6.78 -25.92
CA ALA A 53 2.83 5.72 -26.34
C ALA A 53 2.51 4.75 -25.19
N LYS A 54 3.53 4.32 -24.43
CA LYS A 54 3.38 3.45 -23.25
C LYS A 54 2.68 4.16 -22.08
N GLU A 55 2.90 5.46 -21.90
CA GLU A 55 2.18 6.26 -20.90
C GLU A 55 0.67 6.29 -21.19
N GLU A 56 0.26 6.43 -22.45
CA GLU A 56 -1.16 6.34 -22.85
C GLU A 56 -1.73 4.93 -22.68
N GLU A 57 -1.00 3.87 -23.05
CA GLU A 57 -1.42 2.48 -22.80
C GLU A 57 -1.63 2.18 -21.31
N TYR A 58 -0.69 2.56 -20.43
CA TYR A 58 -0.86 2.37 -18.97
C TYR A 58 -2.02 3.19 -18.40
N LYS A 59 -2.28 4.38 -18.96
CA LYS A 59 -3.40 5.22 -18.54
C LYS A 59 -4.76 4.63 -18.94
N LEU A 60 -4.86 4.01 -20.12
CA LEU A 60 -6.05 3.25 -20.53
C LEU A 60 -6.24 2.00 -19.67
N LEU A 61 -5.16 1.25 -19.39
CA LEU A 61 -5.23 0.05 -18.54
C LEU A 61 -5.65 0.39 -17.10
N ASN A 62 -5.14 1.48 -16.54
CA ASN A 62 -5.57 1.96 -15.21
C ASN A 62 -7.06 2.35 -15.21
N ALA A 63 -7.55 3.02 -16.25
CA ALA A 63 -8.99 3.34 -16.35
C ALA A 63 -9.87 2.08 -16.44
N GLU A 64 -9.40 1.02 -17.12
CA GLU A 64 -10.09 -0.28 -17.14
C GLU A 64 -10.07 -0.98 -15.77
N LEU A 65 -8.96 -0.90 -15.03
CA LEU A 65 -8.84 -1.43 -13.67
C LEU A 65 -9.72 -0.66 -12.67
N GLU A 66 -9.80 0.67 -12.78
CA GLU A 66 -10.70 1.51 -11.98
C GLU A 66 -12.17 1.20 -12.29
N ALA A 67 -12.53 1.00 -13.57
CA ALA A 67 -13.87 0.58 -13.97
C ALA A 67 -14.24 -0.81 -13.42
N LYS A 68 -13.33 -1.79 -13.52
CA LYS A 68 -13.53 -3.14 -12.94
C LYS A 68 -13.63 -3.12 -11.42
N THR A 69 -12.84 -2.26 -10.76
CA THR A 69 -12.91 -2.07 -9.31
C THR A 69 -14.24 -1.44 -8.90
N SER A 70 -14.71 -0.44 -9.65
CA SER A 70 -16.01 0.22 -9.42
C SER A 70 -17.18 -0.76 -9.60
N GLU A 71 -17.13 -1.62 -10.62
CA GLU A 71 -18.14 -2.67 -10.85
C GLU A 71 -18.13 -3.74 -9.75
N LEU A 72 -16.95 -4.18 -9.28
CA LEU A 72 -16.84 -5.11 -8.16
C LEU A 72 -17.39 -4.51 -6.85
N VAL A 73 -17.11 -3.24 -6.58
CA VAL A 73 -17.70 -2.50 -5.45
C VAL A 73 -19.21 -2.39 -5.60
N ARG A 74 -19.72 -2.06 -6.80
CA ARG A 74 -21.17 -2.00 -7.07
C ARG A 74 -21.87 -3.35 -6.83
N GLN A 75 -21.23 -4.47 -7.20
CA GLN A 75 -21.72 -5.82 -6.92
C GLN A 75 -21.70 -6.15 -5.42
N ALA A 76 -20.63 -5.80 -4.71
CA ALA A 76 -20.55 -5.99 -3.25
C ALA A 76 -21.60 -5.16 -2.49
N GLU A 77 -21.77 -3.89 -2.86
CA GLU A 77 -22.86 -3.04 -2.34
C GLU A 77 -24.24 -3.63 -2.65
N GLN A 78 -24.42 -4.19 -3.84
CA GLN A 78 -25.71 -4.76 -4.24
C GLN A 78 -26.06 -6.00 -3.40
N LEU A 79 -25.10 -6.90 -3.18
CA LEU A 79 -25.27 -8.03 -2.28
C LEU A 79 -25.52 -7.60 -0.83
N MET A 80 -24.86 -6.53 -0.34
CA MET A 80 -25.16 -5.97 0.98
C MET A 80 -26.56 -5.33 1.03
N ARG A 81 -27.01 -4.66 -0.03
CA ARG A 81 -28.37 -4.12 -0.13
C ARG A 81 -29.40 -5.25 -0.09
N GLU A 82 -29.26 -6.27 -0.93
CA GLU A 82 -30.13 -7.44 -0.98
C GLU A 82 -30.17 -8.18 0.37
N GLN A 83 -29.02 -8.38 1.02
CA GLN A 83 -28.96 -8.94 2.37
C GLN A 83 -29.67 -8.04 3.39
N SER A 84 -29.50 -6.72 3.31
CA SER A 84 -30.18 -5.79 4.22
C SER A 84 -31.69 -5.69 3.96
N GLU A 85 -32.14 -5.90 2.72
CA GLU A 85 -33.55 -5.90 2.32
C GLU A 85 -34.25 -7.18 2.80
N VAL A 86 -33.62 -8.35 2.63
CA VAL A 86 -34.06 -9.62 3.24
C VAL A 86 -34.11 -9.55 4.78
N LEU A 87 -33.24 -8.76 5.41
CA LEU A 87 -33.23 -8.54 6.86
C LEU A 87 -34.14 -7.41 7.35
N SER A 88 -34.69 -6.58 6.46
CA SER A 88 -35.56 -5.44 6.81
C SER A 88 -36.99 -5.54 6.30
N TYR A 89 -37.31 -6.56 5.50
CA TYR A 89 -38.67 -6.88 5.07
C TYR A 89 -39.57 -7.14 6.30
N PRO A 90 -40.61 -6.32 6.56
CA PRO A 90 -41.49 -6.54 7.71
C PRO A 90 -42.35 -7.78 7.50
N LEU A 91 -42.45 -8.63 8.52
CA LEU A 91 -43.26 -9.85 8.45
C LEU A 91 -44.77 -9.56 8.65
N SER A 92 -45.38 -8.91 7.65
CA SER A 92 -46.80 -8.55 7.55
C SER A 92 -47.17 -8.38 6.07
N ASN A 93 -48.27 -8.91 5.53
CA ASN A 93 -49.32 -9.76 6.11
C ASN A 93 -50.01 -10.56 4.96
N GLU A 94 -51.07 -11.31 5.28
CA GLU A 94 -52.17 -11.72 4.38
C GLU A 94 -51.92 -12.91 3.43
N PHE A 95 -52.16 -14.12 3.96
CA PHE A 95 -53.02 -15.08 3.26
C PHE A 95 -53.90 -15.86 4.25
N THR A 96 -55.14 -15.43 4.40
CA THR A 96 -56.16 -16.11 5.22
C THR A 96 -56.93 -17.12 4.38
N VAL A 97 -56.69 -18.41 4.61
CA VAL A 97 -57.67 -19.49 4.37
C VAL A 97 -57.72 -20.34 5.63
N GLU A 98 -58.93 -20.60 6.13
CA GLU A 98 -59.15 -21.27 7.41
C GLU A 98 -58.97 -22.79 7.31
N THR A 99 -58.30 -23.38 8.31
CA THR A 99 -58.54 -24.74 8.80
C THR A 99 -58.03 -24.79 10.26
N GLU A 100 -58.83 -25.32 11.18
CA GLU A 100 -58.59 -25.29 12.63
C GLU A 100 -57.59 -26.36 13.12
N GLY A 101 -57.04 -26.24 14.35
CA GLY A 101 -56.50 -27.44 15.03
C GLY A 101 -55.41 -27.38 16.12
N GLY A 102 -55.34 -26.36 16.99
CA GLY A 102 -54.53 -26.41 18.25
C GLY A 102 -52.99 -26.30 18.12
N ASP A 103 -52.21 -26.08 19.19
CA ASP A 103 -52.54 -25.74 20.60
C ASP A 103 -51.42 -24.83 21.22
N GLY A 104 -51.53 -24.48 22.51
CA GLY A 104 -50.85 -23.39 23.25
C GLY A 104 -49.33 -23.14 23.08
N PHE A 105 -48.82 -21.90 23.26
CA PHE A 105 -48.71 -21.15 24.53
C PHE A 105 -47.92 -21.91 25.62
N ARG A 106 -46.91 -21.40 26.36
CA ARG A 106 -46.21 -20.09 26.55
C ARG A 106 -44.74 -20.42 26.99
N ASN A 107 -43.78 -19.52 27.23
CA ASN A 107 -43.77 -18.07 27.53
C ASN A 107 -42.45 -17.38 27.04
N SER A 108 -42.09 -16.23 27.63
CA SER A 108 -40.98 -15.33 27.28
C SER A 108 -40.05 -15.02 28.47
N LYS A 109 -38.76 -14.67 28.22
CA LYS A 109 -38.09 -13.40 28.66
C LYS A 109 -36.54 -13.37 28.60
N SER A 110 -36.00 -12.32 27.95
CA SER A 110 -34.74 -11.58 28.30
C SER A 110 -33.39 -12.32 28.24
N GLN A 111 -32.20 -11.69 28.14
CA GLN A 111 -31.78 -10.26 28.16
C GLN A 111 -30.76 -9.94 27.03
N PRO A 112 -30.56 -8.65 26.67
CA PRO A 112 -29.45 -8.20 25.81
C PRO A 112 -28.14 -7.99 26.60
N LYS A 113 -27.00 -7.92 25.90
CA LYS A 113 -25.72 -7.38 26.42
C LYS A 113 -25.15 -6.32 25.47
N ALA A 114 -24.55 -5.27 26.04
CA ALA A 114 -24.07 -4.11 25.30
C ALA A 114 -22.68 -4.31 24.70
N ALA A 115 -22.45 -3.75 23.51
CA ALA A 115 -21.12 -3.40 23.04
C ALA A 115 -20.66 -2.10 23.72
N GLN A 116 -19.36 -1.97 24.00
CA GLN A 116 -18.75 -0.69 24.39
C GLN A 116 -18.12 -0.01 23.18
N ASP A 117 -18.34 1.29 23.06
CA ASP A 117 -17.86 2.12 21.95
C ASP A 117 -16.55 2.85 22.37
N PRO A 118 -15.42 2.68 21.65
CA PRO A 118 -14.12 3.24 22.05
C PRO A 118 -13.99 4.74 21.72
N GLY A 119 -14.77 5.58 22.40
CA GLY A 119 -14.80 7.03 22.19
C GLY A 119 -13.48 7.73 22.55
N MET A 120 -12.70 8.12 21.52
CA MET A 120 -11.51 8.96 21.67
C MET A 120 -11.81 10.30 22.38
N LYS A 121 -11.11 10.60 23.47
CA LYS A 121 -10.99 11.97 24.01
C LYS A 121 -9.56 12.32 24.42
N VAL A 122 -9.11 13.50 24.01
CA VAL A 122 -7.74 13.99 24.18
C VAL A 122 -7.63 14.88 25.43
N SER A 123 -6.64 14.59 26.29
CA SER A 123 -6.33 15.39 27.49
C SER A 123 -4.83 15.71 27.56
N LYS A 124 -4.47 17.00 27.67
CA LYS A 124 -3.06 17.48 27.77
C LYS A 124 -2.66 17.77 29.22
N LYS A 125 -1.54 17.19 29.68
CA LYS A 125 -0.57 17.65 30.73
C LYS A 125 0.18 16.43 31.30
N ARG A 126 1.34 16.52 31.98
CA ARG A 126 2.52 17.42 31.90
C ARG A 126 3.61 16.81 32.80
N VAL A 127 4.81 16.66 32.25
CA VAL A 127 6.12 16.36 32.88
C VAL A 127 6.26 16.48 34.41
N THR A 128 6.75 15.39 35.04
CA THR A 128 7.84 15.26 36.06
C THR A 128 7.99 13.75 36.34
N SER A 129 9.12 13.04 36.51
CA SER A 129 10.59 13.19 36.41
C SER A 129 11.22 12.30 37.51
N THR A 130 12.51 11.96 37.40
CA THR A 130 13.42 11.63 38.55
C THR A 130 13.72 10.13 38.89
N THR A 131 14.87 9.68 38.37
CA THR A 131 15.91 8.75 38.92
C THR A 131 15.70 7.26 39.27
N GLN A 132 16.58 6.44 38.66
CA GLN A 132 17.45 5.37 39.24
C GLN A 132 16.76 4.11 39.85
N SER A 133 17.39 2.92 39.94
CA SER A 133 18.82 2.54 39.88
C SER A 133 19.09 1.31 38.97
N LYS A 134 20.37 0.98 38.74
CA LYS A 134 20.86 -0.24 38.06
C LYS A 134 21.50 -1.19 39.08
N HIS A 135 21.05 -2.44 39.16
CA HIS A 135 21.82 -3.54 39.76
C HIS A 135 21.66 -4.82 38.93
N ALA A 136 22.73 -5.61 38.81
CA ALA A 136 22.78 -6.82 37.98
C ALA A 136 23.75 -7.87 38.54
N GLY A 137 23.38 -9.15 38.43
CA GLY A 137 24.13 -10.29 38.97
C GLY A 137 23.79 -10.62 40.44
N LYS A 138 23.96 -11.86 40.91
CA LYS A 138 24.44 -13.07 40.19
C LYS A 138 24.10 -14.35 40.99
N GLN A 139 23.72 -15.43 40.31
CA GLN A 139 23.73 -16.83 40.81
C GLN A 139 22.75 -17.14 41.98
N GLU A 140 22.33 -18.39 42.28
CA GLU A 140 22.75 -19.71 41.79
C GLU A 140 21.64 -20.80 41.89
N LYS A 141 21.94 -22.00 41.33
CA LYS A 141 21.38 -23.34 41.61
C LYS A 141 20.03 -23.78 40.98
N LYS A 142 20.16 -24.87 40.20
CA LYS A 142 19.20 -25.86 39.64
C LYS A 142 18.79 -26.91 40.73
N PRO A 143 17.99 -27.97 40.44
CA PRO A 143 16.88 -28.15 39.48
C PRO A 143 15.66 -28.94 40.06
N GLN A 144 14.57 -29.07 39.27
CA GLN A 144 13.70 -30.27 39.05
C GLN A 144 12.38 -29.76 38.41
N LEU A 145 11.97 -30.11 37.18
CA LEU A 145 11.75 -31.41 36.52
C LEU A 145 10.52 -32.18 37.02
N LYS A 146 9.37 -32.02 36.33
CA LYS A 146 8.70 -33.10 35.58
C LYS A 146 7.49 -32.58 34.79
N THR A 147 7.45 -32.91 33.51
CA THR A 147 6.22 -32.86 32.69
C THR A 147 5.42 -34.14 32.94
N ALA A 148 4.09 -34.04 33.04
CA ALA A 148 3.19 -35.19 32.97
C ALA A 148 1.93 -34.79 32.21
N THR A 149 1.57 -35.59 31.20
CA THR A 149 0.42 -35.35 30.32
C THR A 149 -0.40 -36.64 30.23
N SER A 150 -1.69 -36.49 29.90
CA SER A 150 -2.63 -37.53 29.47
C SER A 150 -3.35 -38.38 30.54
N LYS A 151 -4.68 -38.49 30.35
CA LYS A 151 -5.50 -39.72 30.19
C LYS A 151 -5.45 -40.84 31.26
N ASP A 152 -6.54 -41.58 31.52
CA ASP A 152 -7.99 -41.44 31.24
C ASP A 152 -8.76 -42.49 32.09
N SER A 153 -10.09 -42.42 32.11
CA SER A 153 -11.04 -43.53 32.35
C SER A 153 -10.71 -44.62 33.40
N ARG A 154 -11.20 -44.48 34.64
CA ARG A 154 -11.50 -45.58 35.58
C ARG A 154 -12.58 -45.18 36.61
N ASP A 155 -13.84 -45.58 36.39
CA ASP A 155 -14.89 -45.53 37.43
C ASP A 155 -16.03 -46.55 37.24
N ASP A 156 -16.33 -47.00 36.00
CA ASP A 156 -17.50 -47.86 35.71
C ASP A 156 -17.50 -49.23 36.41
N GLU A 157 -16.32 -49.80 36.72
CA GLU A 157 -16.16 -51.15 37.28
C GLU A 157 -16.53 -51.24 38.77
N ALA A 158 -16.64 -50.10 39.46
CA ALA A 158 -17.04 -50.05 40.88
C ALA A 158 -18.55 -50.26 41.09
N ILE A 159 -19.38 -50.03 40.06
CA ILE A 159 -20.85 -50.03 40.19
C ILE A 159 -21.42 -51.45 40.12
N LEU A 160 -20.92 -52.29 39.20
CA LEU A 160 -21.34 -53.70 39.02
C LEU A 160 -21.25 -54.49 40.33
N ASN A 161 -20.07 -54.47 40.97
CA ASN A 161 -19.79 -55.17 42.22
C ASN A 161 -20.83 -54.88 43.33
N LYS A 162 -21.43 -53.68 43.36
CA LYS A 162 -22.41 -53.30 44.39
C LYS A 162 -23.80 -53.89 44.13
N ALA A 163 -24.15 -54.18 42.87
CA ALA A 163 -25.38 -54.88 42.51
C ALA A 163 -25.28 -56.38 42.84
N ASP A 164 -24.16 -57.01 42.50
CA ASP A 164 -23.93 -58.45 42.74
C ASP A 164 -23.96 -58.81 44.23
N ILE A 165 -23.38 -57.96 45.09
CA ILE A 165 -23.43 -58.12 46.55
C ILE A 165 -24.88 -58.06 47.08
N PHE A 166 -25.75 -57.26 46.45
CA PHE A 166 -27.16 -57.16 46.85
C PHE A 166 -27.95 -58.40 46.39
N LEU A 167 -27.74 -58.84 45.15
CA LEU A 167 -28.37 -60.04 44.58
C LEU A 167 -27.99 -61.30 45.38
N ALA A 168 -26.71 -61.49 45.69
CA ALA A 168 -26.23 -62.61 46.51
C ALA A 168 -26.87 -62.61 47.92
N LYS A 169 -27.09 -61.43 48.52
CA LYS A 169 -27.73 -61.31 49.83
C LYS A 169 -29.23 -61.63 49.79
N THR A 170 -29.94 -61.27 48.72
CA THR A 170 -31.35 -61.65 48.53
C THR A 170 -31.51 -63.16 48.28
N ILE A 171 -30.60 -63.78 47.54
CA ILE A 171 -30.62 -65.23 47.28
C ILE A 171 -30.45 -66.02 48.59
N LEU A 172 -29.48 -65.64 49.43
CA LEU A 172 -29.29 -66.27 50.75
C LEU A 172 -30.53 -66.14 51.65
N GLY A 173 -31.20 -64.98 51.65
CA GLY A 173 -32.43 -64.76 52.44
C GLY A 173 -33.66 -65.53 51.96
N LEU A 174 -33.63 -66.13 50.77
CA LEU A 174 -34.69 -67.00 50.25
C LEU A 174 -34.40 -68.50 50.45
N GLN A 175 -33.13 -68.87 50.66
CA GLN A 175 -32.71 -70.25 50.90
C GLN A 175 -32.96 -70.72 52.36
N GLU A 176 -33.33 -69.80 53.26
CA GLU A 176 -33.59 -70.08 54.68
C GLU A 176 -35.09 -70.30 54.99
N ILE A 177 -35.95 -70.38 53.96
CA ILE A 177 -37.41 -70.64 54.08
C ILE A 177 -37.81 -71.83 53.17
N ASP A 178 -37.22 -73.00 53.43
CA ASP A 178 -37.67 -74.27 52.82
C ASP A 178 -38.74 -74.95 53.70
N CYS A 179 -39.63 -75.71 53.06
CA CYS A 179 -40.93 -76.07 53.64
C CYS A 179 -40.87 -77.32 54.53
N GLY A 180 -40.94 -77.11 55.86
CA GLY A 180 -41.08 -78.13 56.89
C GLY A 180 -42.44 -78.87 56.93
N GLN A 181 -42.84 -79.44 55.80
CA GLN A 181 -43.71 -80.60 55.59
C GLN A 181 -44.96 -80.80 56.48
N GLU A 182 -46.14 -80.76 55.85
CA GLU A 182 -47.41 -81.20 56.43
C GLU A 182 -47.34 -82.66 56.91
N ASN A 183 -47.96 -82.95 58.06
CA ASN A 183 -48.35 -84.31 58.45
C ASN A 183 -49.81 -84.31 58.91
N ILE A 184 -50.71 -84.60 57.96
CA ILE A 184 -52.12 -84.84 58.23
C ILE A 184 -52.23 -86.21 58.91
N VAL A 185 -52.56 -86.23 60.21
CA VAL A 185 -53.02 -87.44 60.87
C VAL A 185 -54.53 -87.54 60.64
N ASP A 186 -54.91 -88.31 59.63
CA ASP A 186 -56.28 -88.78 59.47
C ASP A 186 -56.60 -89.80 60.57
N SER A 187 -57.78 -89.67 61.17
CA SER A 187 -58.30 -90.56 62.22
C SER A 187 -59.82 -90.44 62.25
N ALA A 188 -60.44 -90.94 61.19
CA ALA A 188 -61.89 -91.12 61.13
C ALA A 188 -62.33 -92.22 62.11
N GLU A 189 -62.97 -91.82 63.21
CA GLU A 189 -63.85 -92.71 63.98
C GLU A 189 -65.31 -92.27 63.83
N ASP A 190 -66.15 -93.22 63.46
CA ASP A 190 -67.60 -93.10 63.29
C ASP A 190 -68.33 -93.08 64.65
N TYR A 191 -69.51 -92.46 64.69
CA TYR A 191 -70.77 -93.02 65.27
C TYR A 191 -71.81 -91.91 65.58
N GLY A 192 -72.91 -91.92 64.81
CA GLY A 192 -74.24 -91.57 65.31
C GLY A 192 -74.59 -90.07 65.53
N GLY A 193 -75.01 -89.36 64.49
CA GLY A 193 -75.51 -87.98 64.63
C GLY A 193 -76.25 -87.40 63.43
N LEU A 194 -77.40 -87.96 63.03
CA LEU A 194 -78.12 -87.51 61.81
C LEU A 194 -78.54 -86.02 61.85
N ALA A 195 -78.81 -85.46 63.04
CA ALA A 195 -79.10 -84.03 63.23
C ALA A 195 -77.82 -83.14 63.32
N VAL A 196 -76.68 -83.73 63.70
CA VAL A 196 -75.38 -83.05 63.73
C VAL A 196 -74.84 -82.87 62.29
N SER A 197 -75.07 -83.87 61.44
CA SER A 197 -74.68 -83.87 60.02
C SER A 197 -75.25 -82.68 59.23
N ASP A 198 -76.53 -82.32 59.40
CA ASP A 198 -77.12 -81.15 58.71
C ASP A 198 -76.52 -79.83 59.21
N ALA A 199 -76.32 -79.66 60.53
CA ALA A 199 -75.67 -78.49 61.10
C ALA A 199 -74.22 -78.33 60.58
N GLN A 200 -73.45 -79.42 60.56
CA GLN A 200 -72.09 -79.47 60.01
C GLN A 200 -72.09 -79.16 58.50
N THR A 201 -73.05 -79.70 57.74
CA THR A 201 -73.23 -79.43 56.30
C THR A 201 -73.50 -77.95 56.04
N ARG A 202 -74.33 -77.29 56.86
CA ARG A 202 -74.59 -75.84 56.76
C ARG A 202 -73.35 -75.00 57.06
N VAL A 203 -72.56 -75.38 58.07
CA VAL A 203 -71.28 -74.70 58.40
C VAL A 203 -70.26 -74.88 57.27
N LEU A 204 -70.11 -76.08 56.72
CA LEU A 204 -69.22 -76.33 55.57
C LEU A 204 -69.66 -75.54 54.32
N LYS A 205 -70.97 -75.46 54.06
CA LYS A 205 -71.53 -74.66 52.95
C LYS A 205 -71.36 -73.15 53.15
N ALA A 206 -71.43 -72.67 54.39
CA ALA A 206 -71.11 -71.29 54.73
C ALA A 206 -69.61 -70.99 54.55
N LYS A 207 -68.72 -71.89 55.01
CA LYS A 207 -67.27 -71.76 54.80
C LYS A 207 -66.91 -71.77 53.31
N LEU A 208 -67.52 -72.64 52.51
CA LEU A 208 -67.36 -72.65 51.05
C LEU A 208 -67.80 -71.33 50.40
N ARG A 209 -68.89 -70.71 50.87
CA ARG A 209 -69.30 -69.39 50.38
C ARG A 209 -68.29 -68.30 50.77
N ILE A 210 -67.84 -68.27 52.01
CA ILE A 210 -66.83 -67.29 52.47
C ILE A 210 -65.55 -67.45 51.65
N MET A 211 -65.05 -68.67 51.47
CA MET A 211 -63.87 -68.95 50.65
C MET A 211 -64.07 -68.59 49.16
N GLN A 212 -65.29 -68.73 48.62
CA GLN A 212 -65.60 -68.25 47.26
C GLN A 212 -65.59 -66.72 47.19
N GLU A 213 -66.21 -66.03 48.15
CA GLU A 213 -66.23 -64.57 48.23
C GLU A 213 -64.81 -64.00 48.44
N GLU A 214 -63.96 -64.70 49.19
CA GLU A 214 -62.52 -64.42 49.32
C GLU A 214 -61.76 -64.61 47.99
N ILE A 215 -61.98 -65.74 47.29
CA ILE A 215 -61.38 -66.01 45.97
C ILE A 215 -61.81 -64.97 44.92
N ASP A 216 -63.10 -64.62 44.88
CA ASP A 216 -63.64 -63.63 43.95
C ASP A 216 -63.09 -62.23 44.23
N THR A 217 -62.93 -61.87 45.52
CA THR A 217 -62.32 -60.61 45.95
C THR A 217 -60.83 -60.56 45.59
N LEU A 218 -60.07 -61.61 45.90
CA LEU A 218 -58.65 -61.74 45.54
C LEU A 218 -58.45 -61.71 44.02
N SER A 219 -59.34 -62.32 43.25
CA SER A 219 -59.33 -62.27 41.78
C SER A 219 -59.61 -60.85 41.25
N SER A 220 -60.58 -60.15 41.85
CA SER A 220 -60.88 -58.73 41.55
C SER A 220 -59.67 -57.83 41.81
N ASP A 221 -59.00 -57.99 42.94
CA ASP A 221 -57.82 -57.18 43.31
C ASP A 221 -56.58 -57.57 42.50
N TYR A 222 -56.40 -58.85 42.17
CA TYR A 222 -55.38 -59.30 41.22
C TYR A 222 -55.56 -58.65 39.85
N HIS A 223 -56.78 -58.63 39.29
CA HIS A 223 -57.04 -57.98 38.01
C HIS A 223 -56.81 -56.46 38.04
N LYS A 224 -57.16 -55.76 39.13
CA LYS A 224 -56.81 -54.33 39.31
C LYS A 224 -55.29 -54.12 39.32
N LYS A 225 -54.56 -54.99 40.02
CA LYS A 225 -53.09 -54.92 40.11
C LYS A 225 -52.42 -55.26 38.78
N GLU A 226 -52.97 -56.16 37.99
CA GLU A 226 -52.47 -56.45 36.64
C GLU A 226 -52.77 -55.32 35.64
N GLU A 227 -53.90 -54.61 35.79
CA GLU A 227 -54.20 -53.40 35.02
C GLU A 227 -53.26 -52.23 35.42
N GLU A 228 -52.98 -52.04 36.72
CA GLU A 228 -51.97 -51.10 37.21
C GLU A 228 -50.56 -51.46 36.70
N ASN A 229 -50.17 -52.73 36.76
CA ASN A 229 -48.90 -53.26 36.26
C ASN A 229 -48.74 -52.98 34.76
N SER A 230 -49.79 -53.26 33.98
CA SER A 230 -49.85 -52.94 32.53
C SER A 230 -49.68 -51.44 32.25
N LYS A 231 -50.30 -50.57 33.05
CA LYS A 231 -50.15 -49.09 32.94
C LYS A 231 -48.73 -48.64 33.30
N LEU A 232 -48.13 -49.22 34.34
CA LEU A 232 -46.75 -48.92 34.74
C LEU A 232 -45.74 -49.40 33.70
N ALA A 233 -45.90 -50.61 33.14
CA ALA A 233 -45.07 -51.13 32.06
C ALA A 233 -45.14 -50.25 30.80
N ALA A 234 -46.33 -49.80 30.42
CA ALA A 234 -46.52 -48.85 29.33
C ALA A 234 -45.79 -47.50 29.60
N LYS A 235 -45.90 -46.97 30.83
CA LYS A 235 -45.21 -45.72 31.21
C LYS A 235 -43.69 -45.86 31.24
N ILE A 236 -43.16 -47.01 31.69
CA ILE A 236 -41.72 -47.31 31.65
C ILE A 236 -41.24 -47.29 30.20
N LYS A 237 -41.94 -47.99 29.29
CA LYS A 237 -41.60 -48.02 27.87
C LYS A 237 -41.59 -46.62 27.23
N GLU A 238 -42.61 -45.81 27.51
CA GLU A 238 -42.68 -44.42 27.04
C GLU A 238 -41.46 -43.60 27.51
N LEU A 239 -41.10 -43.71 28.79
CA LEU A 239 -39.94 -43.01 29.36
C LEU A 239 -38.60 -43.52 28.81
N GLU A 240 -38.49 -44.80 28.43
CA GLU A 240 -37.30 -45.34 27.76
C GLU A 240 -37.16 -44.86 26.31
N GLU A 241 -38.27 -44.82 25.56
CA GLU A 241 -38.31 -44.23 24.22
C GLU A 241 -37.93 -42.75 24.27
N ASP A 242 -38.41 -42.00 25.28
CA ASP A 242 -38.05 -40.60 25.48
C ASP A 242 -36.60 -40.42 25.95
N ARG A 243 -36.06 -41.29 26.80
CA ARG A 243 -34.63 -41.31 27.17
C ARG A 243 -33.77 -41.49 25.91
N VAL A 244 -34.13 -42.40 25.02
CA VAL A 244 -33.41 -42.62 23.74
C VAL A 244 -33.56 -41.42 22.80
N ARG A 245 -34.74 -40.80 22.72
CA ARG A 245 -34.98 -39.57 21.94
C ARG A 245 -34.10 -38.41 22.44
N LEU A 246 -34.10 -38.15 23.75
CA LEU A 246 -33.29 -37.10 24.37
C LEU A 246 -31.79 -37.37 24.21
N GLN A 247 -31.32 -38.61 24.38
CA GLN A 247 -29.91 -38.96 24.17
C GLN A 247 -29.44 -38.68 22.73
N ARG A 248 -30.28 -38.96 21.72
CA ARG A 248 -29.97 -38.60 20.32
C ARG A 248 -29.83 -37.09 20.16
N THR A 249 -30.76 -36.31 20.71
CA THR A 249 -30.72 -34.83 20.69
C THR A 249 -29.48 -34.27 21.39
N ILE A 250 -29.10 -34.82 22.54
CA ILE A 250 -27.87 -34.44 23.27
C ILE A 250 -26.63 -34.69 22.40
N ASN A 251 -26.51 -35.86 21.78
CA ASN A 251 -25.36 -36.20 20.93
C ASN A 251 -25.27 -35.27 19.70
N ILE A 252 -26.41 -34.89 19.11
CA ILE A 252 -26.47 -33.93 17.99
C ILE A 252 -26.02 -32.54 18.44
N HIS A 253 -26.53 -32.03 19.57
CA HIS A 253 -26.11 -30.71 20.07
C HIS A 253 -24.65 -30.70 20.55
N GLN A 254 -24.12 -31.81 21.08
CA GLN A 254 -22.71 -31.93 21.42
C GLN A 254 -21.83 -31.78 20.17
N THR A 255 -22.05 -32.60 19.13
CA THR A 255 -21.27 -32.51 17.88
C THR A 255 -21.42 -31.16 17.18
N GLN A 256 -22.59 -30.52 17.26
CA GLN A 256 -22.80 -29.15 16.79
C GLN A 256 -21.97 -28.13 17.58
N THR A 257 -21.90 -28.26 18.91
CA THR A 257 -21.13 -27.39 19.80
C THR A 257 -19.63 -27.54 19.56
N GLU A 258 -19.15 -28.78 19.41
CA GLU A 258 -17.75 -29.10 19.07
C GLU A 258 -17.36 -28.50 17.70
N LYS A 259 -18.22 -28.62 16.69
CA LYS A 259 -18.03 -27.99 15.37
C LYS A 259 -17.99 -26.46 15.44
N GLN A 260 -18.89 -25.83 16.19
CA GLN A 260 -18.90 -24.37 16.38
C GLN A 260 -17.65 -23.89 17.12
N LYS A 261 -17.20 -24.63 18.14
CA LYS A 261 -15.95 -24.36 18.86
C LYS A 261 -14.73 -24.47 17.94
N ALA A 262 -14.64 -25.50 17.10
CA ALA A 262 -13.54 -25.65 16.15
C ALA A 262 -13.45 -24.48 15.16
N LEU A 263 -14.60 -24.03 14.61
CA LEU A 263 -14.66 -22.86 13.72
C LEU A 263 -14.31 -21.54 14.45
N ALA A 264 -14.67 -21.41 15.73
CA ALA A 264 -14.27 -20.27 16.55
C ALA A 264 -12.74 -20.26 16.80
N GLU A 265 -12.14 -21.42 17.11
CA GLU A 265 -10.68 -21.54 17.27
C GLU A 265 -9.92 -21.30 15.95
N GLU A 266 -10.43 -21.77 14.81
CA GLU A 266 -9.83 -21.52 13.50
C GLU A 266 -9.87 -20.04 13.13
N SER A 267 -11.02 -19.38 13.32
CA SER A 267 -11.15 -17.94 13.04
C SER A 267 -10.32 -17.08 13.99
N ALA A 268 -10.19 -17.46 15.27
CA ALA A 268 -9.29 -16.80 16.22
C ALA A 268 -7.82 -16.88 15.77
N ARG A 269 -7.32 -18.07 15.40
CA ARG A 269 -5.94 -18.24 14.88
C ARG A 269 -5.70 -17.40 13.63
N LYS A 270 -6.68 -17.35 12.72
CA LYS A 270 -6.61 -16.51 11.52
C LYS A 270 -6.56 -15.00 11.85
N CYS A 271 -7.25 -14.56 12.89
CA CYS A 271 -7.14 -13.19 13.40
C CYS A 271 -5.74 -12.91 13.99
N ASP A 272 -5.18 -13.82 14.77
CA ASP A 272 -3.82 -13.70 15.32
C ASP A 272 -2.77 -13.62 14.20
N ASP A 273 -2.84 -14.51 13.21
CA ASP A 273 -1.93 -14.53 12.05
C ASP A 273 -2.01 -13.23 11.23
N LEU A 274 -3.23 -12.71 10.99
CA LEU A 274 -3.43 -11.42 10.32
C LEU A 274 -2.90 -10.25 11.18
N GLN A 275 -3.07 -10.30 12.49
CA GLN A 275 -2.54 -9.28 13.39
C GLN A 275 -1.01 -9.30 13.45
N LEU A 276 -0.37 -10.47 13.36
CA LEU A 276 1.07 -10.61 13.19
C LEU A 276 1.54 -10.06 11.83
N GLN A 277 0.83 -10.35 10.74
CA GLN A 277 1.14 -9.81 9.41
C GLN A 277 1.03 -8.29 9.35
N VAL A 278 -0.05 -7.71 9.88
CA VAL A 278 -0.22 -6.25 10.02
C VAL A 278 0.88 -5.64 10.90
N SER A 279 1.29 -6.34 11.97
CA SER A 279 2.41 -5.90 12.84
C SER A 279 3.79 -6.00 12.16
N ALA A 280 3.95 -6.85 11.15
CA ALA A 280 5.17 -6.92 10.33
C ALA A 280 5.17 -5.82 9.26
N LEU A 281 4.08 -5.67 8.50
CA LEU A 281 3.93 -4.65 7.46
C LEU A 281 4.05 -3.23 8.00
N ASN A 282 3.50 -2.94 9.19
CA ASN A 282 3.69 -1.64 9.84
C ASN A 282 5.17 -1.34 10.12
N LYS A 283 5.97 -2.33 10.55
CA LYS A 283 7.42 -2.14 10.78
C LYS A 283 8.17 -1.89 9.47
N GLU A 284 7.77 -2.55 8.38
CA GLU A 284 8.32 -2.31 7.05
C GLU A 284 7.97 -0.92 6.51
N VAL A 285 6.71 -0.48 6.66
CA VAL A 285 6.30 0.89 6.33
C VAL A 285 7.10 1.92 7.13
N GLU A 286 7.37 1.66 8.43
CA GLU A 286 8.25 2.55 9.20
C GLU A 286 9.70 2.56 8.71
N THR A 287 10.30 1.41 8.33
CA THR A 287 11.70 1.38 7.85
C THR A 287 11.82 2.03 6.47
N LEU A 288 10.85 1.83 5.57
CA LEU A 288 10.75 2.52 4.29
C LEU A 288 10.55 4.03 4.49
N THR A 289 9.72 4.45 5.45
CA THR A 289 9.54 5.88 5.79
C THR A 289 10.83 6.51 6.33
N ARG A 290 11.63 5.75 7.10
CA ARG A 290 12.94 6.20 7.60
C ARG A 290 13.97 6.31 6.47
N SER A 291 14.07 5.32 5.59
CA SER A 291 15.00 5.34 4.46
C SER A 291 14.64 6.40 3.42
N GLN A 292 13.35 6.62 3.14
CA GLN A 292 12.87 7.70 2.27
C GLN A 292 13.30 9.08 2.80
N LYS A 293 13.15 9.34 4.11
CA LYS A 293 13.60 10.59 4.74
C LYS A 293 15.12 10.78 4.65
N GLN A 294 15.89 9.71 4.82
CA GLN A 294 17.34 9.74 4.65
C GLN A 294 17.73 10.00 3.18
N ALA A 295 17.06 9.36 2.23
CA ALA A 295 17.28 9.56 0.80
C ALA A 295 16.95 10.99 0.36
N ALA A 296 15.85 11.57 0.84
CA ALA A 296 15.48 12.96 0.56
C ALA A 296 16.50 13.98 1.11
N PHE A 297 17.03 13.74 2.32
CA PHE A 297 18.12 14.55 2.88
C PHE A 297 19.41 14.46 2.05
N ILE A 298 19.77 13.25 1.59
CA ILE A 298 20.92 13.04 0.71
C ILE A 298 20.70 13.72 -0.65
N HIS A 299 19.49 13.61 -1.24
CA HIS A 299 19.13 14.29 -2.48
C HIS A 299 19.35 15.80 -2.37
N SER A 300 18.73 16.45 -1.38
CA SER A 300 18.88 17.88 -1.14
C SER A 300 20.35 18.29 -0.93
N THR A 301 21.15 17.46 -0.26
CA THR A 301 22.60 17.68 -0.09
C THR A 301 23.37 17.59 -1.41
N VAL A 302 23.00 16.68 -2.32
CA VAL A 302 23.60 16.54 -3.65
C VAL A 302 23.15 17.65 -4.60
N GLU A 303 21.87 18.03 -4.53
CA GLU A 303 21.24 19.10 -5.32
C GLU A 303 21.89 20.47 -5.05
N VAL A 304 22.13 20.83 -3.79
CA VAL A 304 22.89 22.05 -3.43
C VAL A 304 24.32 22.03 -3.97
N ARG A 305 24.98 20.86 -3.99
CA ARG A 305 26.33 20.72 -4.58
C ARG A 305 26.30 20.82 -6.10
N LEU A 306 25.28 20.27 -6.75
CA LEU A 306 25.07 20.35 -8.19
C LEU A 306 24.82 21.79 -8.64
N ASN A 307 23.92 22.51 -7.97
CA ASN A 307 23.60 23.90 -8.29
C ASN A 307 24.85 24.80 -8.18
N ARG A 308 25.64 24.66 -7.12
CA ARG A 308 26.93 25.37 -6.98
C ARG A 308 27.92 25.03 -8.10
N ALA A 309 27.96 23.78 -8.56
CA ALA A 309 28.83 23.38 -9.68
C ALA A 309 28.35 23.93 -11.04
N VAL A 310 27.03 24.05 -11.23
CA VAL A 310 26.42 24.71 -12.40
C VAL A 310 26.72 26.21 -12.40
N GLU A 311 26.50 26.91 -11.27
CA GLU A 311 26.84 28.32 -11.09
C GLU A 311 28.32 28.60 -11.41
N GLU A 312 29.24 27.75 -10.95
CA GLU A 312 30.67 27.86 -11.25
C GLU A 312 30.97 27.61 -12.74
N ALA A 313 30.32 26.62 -13.37
CA ALA A 313 30.47 26.37 -14.80
C ALA A 313 29.97 27.55 -15.65
N GLU A 314 28.85 28.18 -15.28
CA GLU A 314 28.31 29.37 -15.95
C GLU A 314 29.16 30.62 -15.72
N ARG A 315 29.70 30.79 -14.50
CA ARG A 315 30.69 31.82 -14.18
C ARG A 315 31.93 31.69 -15.06
N LEU A 316 32.49 30.49 -15.19
CA LEU A 316 33.67 30.21 -16.01
C LEU A 316 33.40 30.38 -17.51
N LYS A 317 32.24 29.91 -18.00
CA LYS A 317 31.77 30.13 -19.37
C LYS A 317 31.65 31.62 -19.71
N SER A 318 31.11 32.41 -18.79
CA SER A 318 30.96 33.87 -18.93
C SER A 318 32.31 34.60 -18.91
N GLN A 319 33.24 34.20 -18.03
CA GLN A 319 34.60 34.72 -18.02
C GLN A 319 35.36 34.38 -19.32
N LEU A 320 35.23 33.14 -19.83
CA LEU A 320 35.82 32.73 -21.10
C LEU A 320 35.27 33.53 -22.28
N ALA A 321 33.95 33.79 -22.31
CA ALA A 321 33.34 34.65 -23.32
C ALA A 321 33.87 36.09 -23.27
N LYS A 322 33.96 36.67 -22.07
CA LYS A 322 34.52 38.03 -21.87
C LYS A 322 35.98 38.12 -22.31
N THR A 323 36.83 37.16 -21.95
CA THR A 323 38.24 37.13 -22.38
C THR A 323 38.38 36.95 -23.90
N LYS A 324 37.56 36.12 -24.53
CA LYS A 324 37.53 35.99 -26.01
C LYS A 324 37.16 37.30 -26.69
N GLN A 325 36.17 38.03 -26.15
CA GLN A 325 35.75 39.32 -26.68
C GLN A 325 36.88 40.37 -26.51
N ILE A 326 37.46 40.50 -25.31
CA ILE A 326 38.60 41.41 -25.05
C ILE A 326 39.78 41.12 -25.99
N ASN A 327 40.10 39.85 -26.24
CA ASN A 327 41.18 39.50 -27.17
C ASN A 327 40.85 39.86 -28.63
N LYS A 328 39.59 39.69 -29.06
CA LYS A 328 39.13 40.11 -30.40
C LYS A 328 39.23 41.64 -30.56
N ASP A 329 38.80 42.38 -29.54
CA ASP A 329 38.79 43.85 -29.57
C ASP A 329 40.23 44.39 -29.58
N LYS A 330 41.13 43.85 -28.75
CA LYS A 330 42.57 44.16 -28.80
C LYS A 330 43.20 43.90 -30.18
N ILE A 331 42.91 42.76 -30.81
CA ILE A 331 43.42 42.47 -32.17
C ILE A 331 42.89 43.50 -33.18
N SER A 332 41.66 44.00 -33.00
CA SER A 332 41.10 45.08 -33.82
C SER A 332 41.80 46.43 -33.56
N GLU A 333 42.04 46.79 -32.31
CA GLU A 333 42.78 48.00 -31.92
C GLU A 333 44.23 47.99 -32.41
N GLU A 334 44.93 46.86 -32.24
CA GLU A 334 46.31 46.65 -32.73
C GLU A 334 46.38 46.76 -34.26
N GLN A 335 45.42 46.19 -34.98
CA GLN A 335 45.37 46.28 -36.45
C GLN A 335 45.04 47.70 -36.93
N GLN A 336 44.10 48.41 -36.30
CA GLN A 336 43.80 49.83 -36.62
C GLN A 336 45.00 50.75 -36.32
N SER A 337 45.67 50.55 -35.19
CA SER A 337 46.89 51.28 -34.81
C SER A 337 48.01 51.07 -35.84
N LYS A 338 48.23 49.81 -36.24
CA LYS A 338 49.18 49.42 -37.29
C LYS A 338 48.84 50.03 -38.66
N GLU A 339 47.57 50.07 -39.05
CA GLU A 339 47.12 50.70 -40.29
C GLU A 339 47.35 52.22 -40.28
N SER A 340 47.05 52.88 -39.15
CA SER A 340 47.34 54.31 -38.94
C SER A 340 48.83 54.62 -39.06
N LEU A 341 49.68 53.87 -38.35
CA LEU A 341 51.14 54.01 -38.40
C LEU A 341 51.70 53.73 -39.81
N LEU A 342 51.12 52.79 -40.57
CA LEU A 342 51.49 52.54 -41.95
C LEU A 342 51.12 53.72 -42.88
N ALA A 343 49.95 54.35 -42.67
CA ALA A 343 49.53 55.52 -43.43
C ALA A 343 50.43 56.74 -43.13
N GLU A 344 50.70 57.02 -41.85
CA GLU A 344 51.64 58.07 -41.44
C GLU A 344 53.04 57.83 -42.03
N ASN A 345 53.55 56.59 -41.95
CA ASN A 345 54.86 56.25 -42.49
C ASN A 345 54.94 56.44 -44.03
N GLN A 346 53.83 56.26 -44.76
CA GLN A 346 53.75 56.60 -46.18
C GLN A 346 53.76 58.12 -46.42
N ILE A 347 53.07 58.92 -45.59
CA ILE A 347 53.07 60.39 -45.68
C ILE A 347 54.47 60.95 -45.40
N LEU A 348 55.12 60.49 -44.32
CA LEU A 348 56.49 60.87 -43.98
C LEU A 348 57.50 60.49 -45.09
N LYS A 349 57.29 59.33 -45.75
CA LYS A 349 58.09 58.94 -46.93
C LYS A 349 57.89 59.89 -48.10
N LYS A 350 56.65 60.30 -48.42
CA LYS A 350 56.34 61.29 -49.47
C LYS A 350 56.99 62.64 -49.18
N GLN A 351 56.76 63.19 -47.99
CA GLN A 351 57.37 64.44 -47.53
C GLN A 351 58.91 64.40 -47.60
N LYS A 352 59.54 63.29 -47.18
CA LYS A 352 60.98 63.09 -47.33
C LYS A 352 61.43 63.12 -48.79
N THR A 353 60.71 62.47 -49.71
CA THR A 353 61.05 62.50 -51.14
C THR A 353 60.86 63.89 -51.77
N GLU A 354 59.81 64.61 -51.39
CA GLU A 354 59.53 65.98 -51.82
C GLU A 354 60.61 66.96 -51.34
N LEU A 355 61.01 66.88 -50.07
CA LEU A 355 62.08 67.69 -49.49
C LEU A 355 63.44 67.40 -50.17
N ILE A 356 63.77 66.14 -50.42
CA ILE A 356 64.97 65.76 -51.19
C ILE A 356 64.92 66.30 -52.63
N ALA A 357 63.75 66.30 -53.27
CA ALA A 357 63.58 66.90 -54.59
C ALA A 357 63.70 68.44 -54.55
N GLY A 358 63.23 69.09 -53.48
CA GLY A 358 63.41 70.51 -53.20
C GLY A 358 64.89 70.90 -53.09
N PHE A 359 65.66 70.23 -52.22
CA PHE A 359 67.09 70.46 -52.10
C PHE A 359 67.85 70.21 -53.42
N LYS A 360 67.48 69.16 -54.18
CA LYS A 360 68.07 68.91 -55.52
C LYS A 360 67.77 70.02 -56.53
N LYS A 361 66.61 70.68 -56.45
CA LYS A 361 66.28 71.88 -57.27
C LYS A 361 67.08 73.10 -56.81
N GLN A 362 67.18 73.33 -55.49
CA GLN A 362 67.96 74.44 -54.91
C GLN A 362 69.45 74.35 -55.27
N LEU A 363 70.06 73.17 -55.20
CA LEU A 363 71.46 72.96 -55.62
C LEU A 363 71.67 73.35 -57.10
N LYS A 364 70.82 72.86 -58.01
CA LYS A 364 70.87 73.25 -59.42
C LYS A 364 70.70 74.76 -59.64
N LEU A 365 69.82 75.41 -58.86
CA LEU A 365 69.64 76.87 -58.91
C LEU A 365 70.90 77.60 -58.44
N ILE A 366 71.55 77.14 -57.38
CA ILE A 366 72.84 77.70 -56.90
C ILE A 366 73.92 77.58 -57.98
N ASP A 367 74.00 76.46 -58.69
CA ASP A 367 74.99 76.28 -59.76
C ASP A 367 74.71 77.17 -60.99
N ILE A 368 73.44 77.40 -61.32
CA ILE A 368 73.02 78.35 -62.36
C ILE A 368 73.35 79.79 -61.92
N LEU A 369 73.01 80.18 -60.69
CA LEU A 369 73.27 81.53 -60.17
C LEU A 369 74.78 81.83 -60.06
N LYS A 370 75.60 80.86 -59.64
CA LYS A 370 77.08 80.98 -59.67
C LYS A 370 77.60 81.22 -61.09
N ARG A 371 77.09 80.48 -62.07
CA ARG A 371 77.46 80.63 -63.49
C ARG A 371 77.01 81.98 -64.05
N GLN A 372 75.79 82.42 -63.74
CA GLN A 372 75.27 83.74 -64.13
C GLN A 372 76.10 84.87 -63.50
N LYS A 373 76.45 84.77 -62.21
CA LYS A 373 77.36 85.71 -61.54
C LYS A 373 78.71 85.79 -62.27
N MET A 374 79.34 84.66 -62.58
CA MET A 374 80.60 84.59 -63.30
C MET A 374 80.52 85.27 -64.69
N HIS A 375 79.43 85.02 -65.45
CA HIS A 375 79.21 85.70 -66.73
C HIS A 375 79.00 87.21 -66.57
N PHE A 376 78.31 87.66 -65.52
CA PHE A 376 78.09 89.08 -65.24
C PHE A 376 79.37 89.80 -64.80
N GLU A 377 80.20 89.17 -63.95
CA GLU A 377 81.51 89.70 -63.56
C GLU A 377 82.45 89.79 -64.78
N ALA A 378 82.46 88.79 -65.65
CA ALA A 378 83.21 88.85 -66.91
C ALA A 378 82.71 89.96 -67.86
N ALA A 379 81.39 90.12 -68.01
CA ALA A 379 80.80 91.18 -68.82
C ALA A 379 81.11 92.60 -68.26
N LYS A 380 81.12 92.76 -66.93
CA LYS A 380 81.49 94.03 -66.29
C LYS A 380 82.98 94.35 -66.43
N LEU A 381 83.86 93.34 -66.39
CA LEU A 381 85.29 93.53 -66.69
C LEU A 381 85.51 93.90 -68.16
N LEU A 382 84.74 93.32 -69.08
CA LEU A 382 84.75 93.69 -70.50
C LEU A 382 84.28 95.13 -70.71
N SER A 383 83.14 95.54 -70.14
CA SER A 383 82.64 96.91 -70.31
C SER A 383 83.58 97.96 -69.72
N PHE A 384 84.28 97.65 -68.62
CA PHE A 384 85.34 98.52 -68.08
C PHE A 384 86.52 98.65 -69.06
N ALA A 385 86.95 97.55 -69.70
CA ALA A 385 87.98 97.60 -70.73
C ALA A 385 87.53 98.37 -71.98
N GLU A 386 86.26 98.26 -72.37
CA GLU A 386 85.66 99.05 -73.47
C GLU A 386 85.61 100.55 -73.12
N GLU A 387 85.21 100.92 -71.90
CA GLU A 387 85.21 102.31 -71.43
C GLU A 387 86.62 102.93 -71.42
N GLU A 388 87.63 102.22 -70.89
CA GLU A 388 89.02 102.71 -70.87
C GLU A 388 89.60 102.80 -72.28
N PHE A 389 89.27 101.86 -73.17
CA PHE A 389 89.67 101.91 -74.59
C PHE A 389 89.05 103.11 -75.32
N MET A 390 87.77 103.42 -75.07
CA MET A 390 87.11 104.61 -75.64
C MET A 390 87.74 105.92 -75.12
N LYS A 391 88.06 106.01 -73.82
CA LYS A 391 88.78 107.19 -73.25
C LYS A 391 90.15 107.39 -73.93
N ALA A 392 90.88 106.31 -74.17
CA ALA A 392 92.16 106.36 -74.87
C ALA A 392 92.06 106.81 -76.33
N LEU A 393 90.91 106.61 -77.00
CA LEU A 393 90.63 107.13 -78.34
C LEU A 393 90.23 108.62 -78.33
N ASP A 394 89.44 109.07 -77.35
CA ASP A 394 88.99 110.46 -77.26
C ASP A 394 90.06 111.43 -76.73
N TRP A 395 91.13 110.95 -76.08
CA TRP A 395 92.34 111.73 -75.82
C TRP A 395 93.04 112.30 -77.08
N GLY A 396 92.61 111.90 -78.29
CA GLY A 396 93.06 112.48 -79.56
C GLY A 396 92.26 113.69 -80.06
N LYS A 397 91.27 114.20 -79.31
CA LYS A 397 90.42 115.34 -79.72
C LYS A 397 90.52 116.50 -78.72
N SER A 398 90.65 117.72 -79.29
CA SER A 398 91.04 118.96 -78.60
C SER A 398 90.10 119.46 -77.51
#